data_AF-A0A2V9JGV2-F1
#
_entry.id   AF-A0A2V9JGV2-F1
#
_cell.length_a   1.000
_cell.length_b   1.000
_cell.length_c   1.000
_cell.angle_alpha   90.00
_cell.angle_beta   90.00
_cell.angle_gamma   90.00
#
_symmetry.space_group_name_H-M   'P 1'
#
loop_
_entity.id
_entity.type
_entity.pdbx_description
1 polymer ?
#
loop_
_entity_poly.entity_id
_entity_poly.type
_entity_poly.pdbx_seq_one_letter_code
_entity_poly.pdbx_strand_id
1 'polypeptide(L)'
;MRTKNTEIPCVICDPSGADPGDYCDRHRDELHRLEHQYETLFRLQRTSRGKDHESYHLFFQAECEPCGRIMVAETDPENLAVLVLVSGELNLDAAIEDYKPLGIAKTYGDALRQRIQSEIIHTWYGNARACVDVFRLTPEPPTHWDVDPRGDQEEADDSDSPPPPQEGNPSVH
;
A
#
# COMPACT_ATOMS: atom_id res chain seq x y z
N MET A 1 2.47 43.26 30.68
CA MET A 1 1.90 43.35 29.32
C MET A 1 1.29 42.00 28.99
N ARG A 2 -0.04 41.91 28.83
CA ARG A 2 -0.74 40.68 28.45
C ARG A 2 -0.46 40.41 26.97
N THR A 3 0.30 39.37 26.67
CA THR A 3 0.43 38.86 25.30
C THR A 3 -0.92 38.30 24.89
N LYS A 4 -1.47 38.86 23.80
CA LYS A 4 -2.69 38.39 23.15
C LYS A 4 -2.49 36.92 22.74
N ASN A 5 -3.02 35.99 23.52
CA ASN A 5 -3.44 34.71 22.95
C ASN A 5 -4.65 35.07 22.08
N THR A 6 -4.43 35.18 20.78
CA THR A 6 -5.50 34.91 19.83
C THR A 6 -6.03 33.53 20.20
N GLU A 7 -7.17 33.50 20.90
CA GLU A 7 -7.93 32.30 21.13
C GLU A 7 -8.29 31.77 19.75
N ILE A 8 -7.45 30.88 19.22
CA ILE A 8 -7.82 30.10 18.04
C ILE A 8 -9.09 29.38 18.47
N PRO A 9 -10.24 29.66 17.84
CA PRO A 9 -11.46 28.97 18.18
C PRO A 9 -11.20 27.48 17.95
N CYS A 10 -11.56 26.63 18.91
CA CYS A 10 -11.25 25.21 18.82
C CYS A 10 -12.53 24.43 18.82
N VAL A 11 -12.75 23.59 17.81
CA VAL A 11 -13.96 22.79 17.64
C VAL A 11 -14.28 21.90 18.85
N ILE A 12 -13.29 21.64 19.71
CA ILE A 12 -13.44 20.87 20.95
C ILE A 12 -13.66 21.77 22.19
N CYS A 13 -12.98 22.91 22.27
CA CYS A 13 -13.12 23.81 23.43
C CYS A 13 -14.34 24.73 23.32
N ASP A 14 -14.69 25.14 22.10
CA ASP A 14 -15.83 25.97 21.74
C ASP A 14 -16.41 25.49 20.40
N PRO A 15 -17.24 24.42 20.41
CA PRO A 15 -17.84 23.85 19.21
C PRO A 15 -18.77 24.83 18.47
N SER A 16 -19.26 25.88 19.15
CA SER A 16 -20.15 26.89 18.58
C SER A 16 -19.42 28.05 17.91
N GLY A 17 -18.16 28.31 18.30
CA GLY A 17 -17.37 29.45 17.84
C GLY A 17 -16.25 29.10 16.86
N ALA A 18 -16.10 27.83 16.48
CA ALA A 18 -15.01 27.32 15.65
C ALA A 18 -15.49 26.64 14.38
N ASP A 19 -14.75 26.81 13.28
CA ASP A 19 -15.00 26.06 12.06
C ASP A 19 -14.45 24.62 12.17
N PRO A 20 -15.01 23.65 11.41
CA PRO A 20 -14.47 22.30 11.37
C PRO A 20 -13.00 22.28 10.96
N GLY A 21 -12.16 21.62 11.76
CA GLY A 21 -10.71 21.57 11.55
C GLY A 21 -9.90 22.60 12.35
N ASP A 22 -10.56 23.54 13.02
CA ASP A 22 -9.88 24.47 13.91
C ASP A 22 -9.57 23.81 15.27
N TYR A 23 -8.27 23.63 15.53
CA TYR A 23 -7.76 23.05 16.77
C TYR A 23 -6.78 24.00 17.46
N CYS A 24 -6.94 24.17 18.77
CA CYS A 24 -5.91 24.75 19.62
C CYS A 24 -4.69 23.83 19.71
N ASP A 25 -3.54 24.36 20.13
CA ASP A 25 -2.26 23.64 20.13
C ASP A 25 -2.36 22.26 20.80
N ARG A 26 -3.02 22.16 21.96
CA ARG A 26 -3.21 20.89 22.67
C ARG A 26 -3.92 19.82 21.82
N HIS A 27 -5.01 20.17 21.14
CA HIS A 27 -5.76 19.21 20.34
C HIS A 27 -5.08 18.92 18.99
N ARG A 28 -4.26 19.86 18.50
CA ARG A 28 -3.41 19.64 17.33
C ARG A 28 -2.28 18.66 17.64
N ASP A 29 -1.64 18.79 18.80
CA ASP A 29 -0.62 17.85 19.25
C ASP A 29 -1.21 16.44 19.43
N GLU A 30 -2.42 16.35 19.99
CA GLU A 30 -3.13 15.07 20.12
C GLU A 30 -3.51 14.49 18.75
N LEU A 31 -4.00 15.32 17.81
CA LEU A 31 -4.25 14.89 16.44
C LEU A 31 -2.99 14.32 15.79
N HIS A 32 -1.87 15.04 15.89
CA HIS A 32 -0.57 14.59 15.38
C HIS A 32 -0.12 13.26 16.01
N ARG A 33 -0.32 13.10 17.32
CA ARG A 33 -0.02 11.84 18.02
C ARG A 33 -0.83 10.68 17.46
N LEU A 34 -2.14 10.89 17.24
CA LEU A 34 -3.02 9.88 16.66
C LEU A 34 -2.66 9.56 15.21
N GLU A 35 -2.37 10.57 14.39
CA GLU A 35 -1.91 10.36 13.02
C GLU A 35 -0.68 9.46 12.99
N HIS A 36 0.32 9.74 13.83
CA HIS A 36 1.52 8.92 13.91
C HIS A 36 1.25 7.50 14.44
N GLN A 37 0.36 7.36 15.42
CA GLN A 37 -0.03 6.04 15.95
C GLN A 37 -0.67 5.16 14.87
N TYR A 38 -1.48 5.76 13.98
CA TYR A 38 -2.21 5.02 12.97
C TYR A 38 -1.49 4.90 11.62
N GLU A 39 -0.46 5.72 11.36
CA GLU A 39 0.46 5.54 10.23
C GLU A 39 1.03 4.13 10.20
N THR A 40 1.25 3.52 11.37
CA THR A 40 1.84 2.19 11.49
C THR A 40 0.82 1.07 11.61
N LEU A 41 -0.49 1.35 11.49
CA LEU A 41 -1.54 0.34 11.73
C LEU A 41 -1.41 -0.88 10.79
N PHE A 42 -0.99 -0.61 9.56
CA PHE A 42 -0.85 -1.61 8.51
C PHE A 42 0.61 -1.89 8.21
N ARG A 43 0.89 -3.15 7.89
CA ARG A 43 2.13 -3.53 7.21
C ARG A 43 1.78 -3.98 5.80
N LEU A 44 2.49 -3.41 4.83
CA LEU A 44 2.42 -3.79 3.43
C LEU A 44 3.64 -4.66 3.10
N GLN A 45 3.40 -5.82 2.50
CA GLN A 45 4.47 -6.67 1.97
C GLN A 45 4.27 -6.81 0.46
N ARG A 46 5.19 -6.26 -0.32
CA ARG A 46 5.14 -6.38 -1.78
C ARG A 46 5.28 -7.84 -2.19
N THR A 47 4.36 -8.30 -3.03
CA THR A 47 4.35 -9.66 -3.58
C THR A 47 4.89 -9.70 -4.99
N SER A 48 4.56 -8.72 -5.81
CA SER A 48 5.02 -8.61 -7.19
C SER A 48 5.22 -7.16 -7.60
N ARG A 49 6.07 -6.97 -8.61
CA ARG A 49 6.29 -5.71 -9.31
C ARG A 49 6.31 -5.98 -10.80
N GLY A 50 5.33 -5.44 -11.50
CA GLY A 50 5.31 -5.34 -12.95
C GLY A 50 5.89 -4.02 -13.43
N LYS A 51 5.73 -3.75 -14.73
CA LYS A 51 6.24 -2.54 -15.38
C LYS A 51 5.53 -1.26 -14.88
N ASP A 52 4.25 -1.37 -14.59
CA ASP A 52 3.28 -0.29 -14.32
C ASP A 52 2.38 -0.60 -13.10
N HIS A 53 2.62 -1.72 -12.41
CA HIS A 53 1.81 -2.14 -11.28
C HIS A 53 2.65 -2.83 -10.20
N GLU A 54 2.18 -2.76 -8.96
CA GLU A 54 2.69 -3.53 -7.84
C GLU A 54 1.55 -4.15 -7.04
N SER A 55 1.78 -5.35 -6.52
CA SER A 55 0.82 -6.02 -5.64
C SER A 55 1.42 -6.21 -4.25
N TYR A 56 0.54 -6.19 -3.24
CA TYR A 56 0.89 -6.23 -1.84
C TYR A 56 -0.04 -7.15 -1.06
N HIS A 57 0.52 -7.90 -0.13
CA HIS A 57 -0.23 -8.39 1.02
C HIS A 57 -0.40 -7.29 2.05
N LEU A 58 -1.61 -7.14 2.55
CA LEU A 58 -1.93 -6.26 3.68
C LEU A 58 -1.99 -7.09 4.96
N PHE A 59 -1.36 -6.59 6.01
CA PHE A 59 -1.44 -7.14 7.36
C PHE A 59 -1.87 -6.04 8.32
N PHE A 60 -2.68 -6.38 9.32
CA PHE A 60 -2.68 -5.60 10.56
C PHE A 60 -1.38 -5.85 11.31
N GLN A 61 -0.82 -4.85 11.99
CA GLN A 61 0.50 -4.96 12.59
C GLN A 61 0.67 -6.12 13.61
N ALA A 62 -0.41 -6.46 14.31
CA ALA A 62 -0.42 -7.55 15.29
C ALA A 62 -0.58 -8.95 14.66
N GLU A 63 -0.83 -9.03 13.34
CA GLU A 63 -1.20 -10.25 12.66
C GLU A 63 -0.04 -10.84 11.85
N CYS A 64 0.02 -12.18 11.85
CA CYS A 64 0.99 -12.95 11.08
C CYS A 64 0.47 -13.34 9.69
N GLU A 65 -0.85 -13.41 9.52
CA GLU A 65 -1.51 -13.76 8.27
C GLU A 65 -2.01 -12.50 7.54
N PRO A 66 -2.00 -12.49 6.20
CA PRO A 66 -2.48 -11.34 5.45
C PRO A 66 -3.99 -11.22 5.58
N CYS A 67 -4.47 -10.06 6.02
CA CYS A 67 -5.90 -9.76 6.13
C CYS A 67 -6.50 -9.32 4.79
N GLY A 68 -5.66 -8.99 3.80
CA GLY A 68 -6.13 -8.61 2.47
C GLY A 68 -5.03 -8.50 1.42
N ARG A 69 -5.44 -8.09 0.22
CA ARG A 69 -4.54 -7.80 -0.90
C ARG A 69 -4.83 -6.42 -1.47
N ILE A 70 -3.76 -5.78 -1.92
CA ILE A 70 -3.81 -4.48 -2.59
C ILE A 70 -3.06 -4.61 -3.90
N MET A 71 -3.69 -4.17 -4.98
CA MET A 71 -3.05 -3.97 -6.26
C MET A 71 -3.02 -2.48 -6.54
N VAL A 72 -1.86 -1.98 -6.89
CA VAL A 72 -1.65 -0.59 -7.27
C VAL A 72 -1.20 -0.59 -8.72
N ALA A 73 -1.89 0.14 -9.57
CA ALA A 73 -1.57 0.24 -10.99
C ALA A 73 -1.55 1.71 -11.42
N GLU A 74 -0.53 2.10 -12.17
CA GLU A 74 -0.45 3.37 -12.87
C GLU A 74 -1.44 3.36 -14.04
N THR A 75 -2.44 4.23 -14.00
CA THR A 75 -3.46 4.31 -15.05
C THR A 75 -3.20 5.44 -16.02
N ASP A 76 -2.50 6.49 -15.58
CA ASP A 76 -2.11 7.62 -16.41
C ASP A 76 -0.80 8.26 -15.89
N PRO A 77 0.35 7.98 -16.52
CA PRO A 77 1.63 8.58 -16.15
C PRO A 77 1.67 10.11 -16.31
N GLU A 78 0.96 10.65 -17.30
CA GLU A 78 0.99 12.09 -17.61
C GLU A 78 0.17 12.88 -16.58
N ASN A 79 -0.92 12.28 -16.10
CA ASN A 79 -1.79 12.88 -15.08
C ASN A 79 -1.52 12.36 -13.66
N LEU A 80 -0.50 11.53 -13.47
CA LEU A 80 -0.16 10.89 -12.19
C LEU A 80 -1.39 10.19 -11.56
N ALA A 81 -2.13 9.43 -12.36
CA ALA A 81 -3.30 8.71 -11.88
C ALA A 81 -2.92 7.30 -11.45
N VAL A 82 -3.36 6.91 -10.26
CA VAL A 82 -3.08 5.59 -9.69
C VAL A 82 -4.38 4.95 -9.23
N LEU A 83 -4.61 3.74 -9.71
CA LEU A 83 -5.71 2.88 -9.29
C LEU A 83 -5.24 1.97 -8.16
N VAL A 84 -5.99 1.98 -7.05
CA VAL A 84 -5.78 1.04 -5.94
C VAL A 84 -6.99 0.13 -5.84
N LEU A 85 -6.76 -1.17 -6.02
CA LEU A 85 -7.77 -2.20 -5.88
C LEU A 85 -7.54 -2.94 -4.56
N VAL A 86 -8.52 -2.88 -3.67
CA VAL A 86 -8.48 -3.55 -2.36
C VAL A 86 -9.43 -4.75 -2.38
N SER A 87 -8.97 -5.90 -1.89
CA SER A 87 -9.78 -7.12 -1.80
C SER A 87 -11.06 -6.89 -0.99
N GLY A 88 -12.23 -7.21 -1.54
CA GLY A 88 -13.53 -6.94 -0.92
C GLY A 88 -13.85 -7.76 0.34
N GLU A 89 -13.12 -8.85 0.58
CA GLU A 89 -13.18 -9.62 1.84
C GLU A 89 -12.62 -8.81 3.03
N LEU A 90 -11.77 -7.82 2.73
CA LEU A 90 -11.24 -6.91 3.72
C LEU A 90 -12.28 -5.83 4.03
N ASN A 91 -13.13 -6.11 5.02
CA ASN A 91 -14.05 -5.12 5.56
C ASN A 91 -13.30 -4.07 6.40
N LEU A 92 -12.88 -2.98 5.76
CA LEU A 92 -12.18 -1.86 6.39
C LEU A 92 -13.10 -0.80 7.01
N ASP A 93 -14.42 -1.03 7.07
CA ASP A 93 -15.40 -0.04 7.59
C ASP A 93 -15.39 0.11 9.11
N ALA A 94 -14.34 -0.36 9.79
CA ALA A 94 -14.17 -0.11 11.21
C ALA A 94 -13.73 1.34 11.46
N ALA A 95 -14.38 2.00 12.42
CA ALA A 95 -14.05 3.34 12.86
C ALA A 95 -12.85 3.33 13.83
N ILE A 96 -12.07 4.41 13.80
CA ILE A 96 -11.00 4.66 14.76
C ILE A 96 -11.56 5.53 15.89
N GLU A 97 -12.02 4.88 16.95
CA GLU A 97 -12.71 5.52 18.10
C GLU A 97 -11.90 6.66 18.74
N ASP A 98 -10.57 6.59 18.72
CA ASP A 98 -9.67 7.59 19.31
C ASP A 98 -9.80 8.98 18.64
N TYR A 99 -10.33 9.07 17.42
CA TYR A 99 -10.59 10.35 16.75
C TYR A 99 -11.92 11.00 17.16
N LYS A 100 -12.86 10.25 17.77
CA LYS A 100 -14.17 10.78 18.17
C LYS A 100 -14.10 11.99 19.11
N PRO A 101 -13.23 12.00 20.14
CA PRO A 101 -13.06 13.17 21.00
C PRO A 101 -12.59 14.43 20.26
N LEU A 102 -12.01 14.27 19.06
CA LEU A 102 -11.60 15.37 18.17
C LEU A 102 -12.66 15.71 17.11
N GLY A 103 -13.85 15.11 17.18
CA GLY A 103 -14.93 15.35 16.22
C GLY A 103 -14.65 14.82 14.81
N ILE A 104 -13.63 13.97 14.66
CA ILE A 104 -13.23 13.41 13.36
C ILE A 104 -13.79 12.00 13.23
N ALA A 105 -14.55 11.75 12.17
CA ALA A 105 -14.90 10.41 11.74
C ALA A 105 -13.77 9.88 10.84
N LYS A 106 -13.00 8.91 11.32
CA LYS A 106 -11.94 8.23 10.55
C LYS A 106 -12.13 6.72 10.62
N THR A 107 -11.89 6.04 9.51
CA THR A 107 -11.96 4.58 9.37
C THR A 107 -10.58 3.96 9.13
N TYR A 108 -10.46 2.65 9.28
CA TYR A 108 -9.29 1.90 8.82
C TYR A 108 -9.05 2.07 7.32
N GLY A 109 -10.11 2.22 6.52
CA GLY A 109 -10.01 2.56 5.10
C GLY A 109 -9.30 3.89 4.85
N ASP A 110 -9.57 4.91 5.66
CA ASP A 110 -8.92 6.22 5.55
C ASP A 110 -7.43 6.14 5.88
N ALA A 111 -7.07 5.40 6.94
CA ALA A 111 -5.68 5.18 7.31
C ALA A 111 -4.90 4.40 6.24
N LEU A 112 -5.52 3.38 5.62
CA LEU A 112 -4.89 2.63 4.54
C LEU A 112 -4.64 3.50 3.30
N ARG A 113 -5.61 4.33 2.91
CA ARG A 113 -5.46 5.27 1.79
C ARG A 113 -4.27 6.21 2.01
N GLN A 114 -4.15 6.77 3.21
CA GLN A 114 -3.04 7.65 3.59
C GLN A 114 -1.69 6.92 3.51
N ARG A 115 -1.63 5.66 3.94
CA ARG A 115 -0.41 4.83 3.85
C ARG A 115 0.02 4.61 2.41
N ILE A 116 -0.88 4.18 1.53
CA ILE A 116 -0.59 3.94 0.11
C ILE A 116 -0.05 5.19 -0.57
N GLN A 117 -0.67 6.35 -0.29
CA GLN A 117 -0.18 7.65 -0.76
C GLN A 117 1.26 7.91 -0.32
N SER A 118 1.55 7.72 0.97
CA SER A 118 2.86 8.05 1.55
C SER A 118 3.98 7.09 1.15
N GLU A 119 3.69 5.80 0.93
CA GLU A 119 4.73 4.78 0.74
C GLU A 119 4.89 4.34 -0.70
N ILE A 120 3.78 4.12 -1.41
CA ILE A 120 3.84 3.52 -2.74
C ILE A 120 3.97 4.63 -3.77
N ILE A 121 3.07 5.61 -3.69
CA ILE A 121 3.00 6.68 -4.68
C ILE A 121 4.21 7.60 -4.59
N HIS A 122 4.61 7.98 -3.37
CA HIS A 122 5.86 8.71 -3.20
C HIS A 122 7.08 7.96 -3.75
N THR A 123 7.09 6.64 -3.70
CA THR A 123 8.20 5.84 -4.26
C THR A 123 8.20 5.89 -5.79
N TRP A 124 7.03 5.95 -6.43
CA TRP A 124 6.93 5.97 -7.90
C TRP A 124 7.16 7.35 -8.51
N TYR A 125 6.61 8.41 -7.91
CA TYR A 125 6.62 9.77 -8.49
C TYR A 125 7.31 10.83 -7.62
N GLY A 126 7.94 10.44 -6.51
CA GLY A 126 8.47 11.39 -5.52
C GLY A 126 7.36 12.14 -4.78
N ASN A 127 7.64 13.34 -4.26
CA ASN A 127 6.65 14.18 -3.57
C ASN A 127 5.52 14.73 -4.50
N ALA A 128 5.39 14.20 -5.71
CA ALA A 128 4.32 14.57 -6.63
C ALA A 128 2.97 14.05 -6.11
N ARG A 129 1.97 14.93 -6.05
CA ARG A 129 0.61 14.60 -5.61
C ARG A 129 -0.13 13.85 -6.72
N ALA A 130 0.14 12.54 -6.84
CA ALA A 130 -0.64 11.68 -7.71
C ALA A 130 -2.11 11.62 -7.23
N CYS A 131 -3.06 11.60 -8.16
CA CYS A 131 -4.46 11.36 -7.85
C CYS A 131 -4.67 9.88 -7.53
N VAL A 132 -5.27 9.58 -6.38
CA VAL A 132 -5.42 8.20 -5.88
C VAL A 132 -6.88 7.84 -5.76
N ASP A 133 -7.31 6.96 -6.64
CA ASP A 133 -8.65 6.40 -6.58
C ASP A 133 -8.58 4.98 -6.00
N VAL A 134 -9.11 4.85 -4.78
CA VAL A 134 -9.19 3.57 -4.07
C VAL A 134 -10.55 2.95 -4.32
N PHE A 135 -10.57 1.84 -5.05
CA PHE A 135 -11.77 1.05 -5.32
C PHE A 135 -11.73 -0.27 -4.54
N ARG A 136 -12.87 -0.61 -3.94
CA ARG A 136 -13.08 -1.96 -3.40
C ARG A 136 -13.54 -2.85 -4.54
N LEU A 137 -12.83 -3.94 -4.79
CA LEU A 137 -13.33 -4.98 -5.66
C LEU A 137 -14.07 -6.00 -4.82
N THR A 138 -15.32 -6.31 -5.15
CA THR A 138 -15.83 -7.66 -4.88
C THR A 138 -15.02 -8.57 -5.80
N PRO A 139 -14.12 -9.43 -5.30
CA PRO A 139 -13.38 -10.28 -6.21
C PRO A 139 -14.37 -11.34 -6.71
N GLU A 140 -14.73 -11.29 -7.99
CA GLU A 140 -14.75 -12.56 -8.69
C GLU A 140 -13.29 -13.01 -8.71
N PRO A 141 -12.97 -14.19 -8.14
CA PRO A 141 -11.60 -14.67 -8.15
C PRO A 141 -11.15 -14.69 -9.61
N PRO A 142 -10.04 -14.04 -9.95
CA PRO A 142 -9.52 -14.13 -11.30
C PRO A 142 -9.17 -15.59 -11.57
N THR A 143 -9.87 -16.18 -12.52
CA THR A 143 -9.78 -17.61 -12.83
C THR A 143 -8.46 -17.98 -13.51
N HIS A 144 -7.69 -16.99 -13.94
CA HIS A 144 -6.26 -17.06 -14.17
C HIS A 144 -5.74 -15.62 -14.13
N TRP A 145 -4.64 -15.36 -13.43
CA TRP A 145 -3.76 -14.28 -13.84
C TRP A 145 -2.46 -14.96 -14.14
N ASP A 146 -2.15 -15.04 -15.42
CA ASP A 146 -0.90 -15.55 -15.94
C ASP A 146 0.26 -14.87 -15.20
N VAL A 147 0.79 -15.61 -14.23
CA VAL A 147 2.22 -15.74 -14.16
C VAL A 147 2.59 -16.17 -15.56
N ASP A 148 3.16 -15.28 -16.39
CA ASP A 148 4.04 -15.78 -17.44
C ASP A 148 5.02 -16.67 -16.65
N PRO A 149 4.95 -18.02 -16.75
CA PRO A 149 6.08 -18.79 -16.31
C PRO A 149 7.22 -18.15 -17.06
N ARG A 150 8.28 -17.76 -16.35
CA ARG A 150 9.52 -17.29 -16.98
C ARG A 150 9.65 -18.10 -18.25
N GLY A 151 9.62 -17.42 -19.40
CA GLY A 151 10.02 -18.07 -20.63
C GLY A 151 11.40 -18.60 -20.32
N ASP A 152 11.47 -19.89 -19.99
CA ASP A 152 12.69 -20.65 -20.02
C ASP A 152 13.03 -20.57 -21.49
N GLN A 153 13.88 -19.58 -21.74
CA GLN A 153 14.54 -19.30 -22.98
C GLN A 153 14.94 -20.67 -23.52
N GLU A 154 14.29 -21.05 -24.63
CA GLU A 154 14.58 -22.28 -25.34
C GLU A 154 16.10 -22.41 -25.42
N GLU A 155 16.67 -23.34 -24.66
CA GLU A 155 17.98 -23.89 -24.96
C GLU A 155 17.80 -24.65 -26.28
N ALA A 156 17.83 -23.89 -27.36
CA ALA A 156 18.19 -24.41 -28.66
C ALA A 156 19.68 -24.75 -28.56
N ASP A 157 19.99 -25.96 -28.11
CA ASP A 157 21.21 -26.63 -28.51
C ASP A 157 20.87 -28.02 -29.05
N ASP A 158 20.83 -28.04 -30.37
CA ASP A 158 20.68 -29.20 -31.23
C ASP A 158 21.90 -30.10 -31.03
N SER A 159 21.83 -31.01 -30.04
CA SER A 159 22.86 -32.02 -29.80
C SER A 159 22.39 -33.40 -30.26
N ASP A 160 22.08 -33.50 -31.56
CA ASP A 160 22.09 -34.78 -32.27
C ASP A 160 23.57 -35.14 -32.57
N SER A 161 24.29 -35.59 -31.54
CA SER A 161 25.66 -36.09 -31.66
C SER A 161 25.70 -37.57 -31.27
N PRO A 162 26.12 -38.48 -32.17
CA PRO A 162 26.19 -39.90 -31.85
C PRO A 162 27.31 -40.18 -30.82
N PRO A 163 27.19 -41.26 -30.02
CA PRO A 163 28.16 -41.57 -28.98
C PRO A 163 29.54 -41.88 -29.59
N PRO A 164 30.65 -41.47 -28.94
CA PRO A 164 31.99 -41.76 -29.44
C PRO A 164 32.32 -43.26 -29.33
N PRO A 165 33.14 -43.81 -30.25
CA PRO A 165 33.54 -45.22 -30.22
C PRO A 165 34.47 -45.52 -29.03
N GLN A 166 34.18 -46.61 -28.32
CA GLN A 166 35.11 -47.21 -27.35
C GLN A 166 36.19 -48.01 -28.10
N GLU A 167 37.36 -47.41 -28.28
CA GLU A 167 38.61 -48.15 -28.56
C GLU A 167 39.65 -47.79 -27.49
N GLY A 168 40.16 -48.80 -26.79
CA GLY A 168 41.23 -48.61 -25.81
C GLY A 168 41.44 -49.81 -24.90
N ASN A 169 41.99 -50.88 -25.46
CA ASN A 169 42.57 -52.00 -24.70
C ASN A 169 43.77 -51.50 -23.86
N PRO A 170 43.96 -51.91 -22.60
CA PRO A 170 45.07 -51.43 -21.77
C PRO A 170 46.35 -52.25 -22.02
N SER A 171 47.43 -51.57 -22.33
CA SER A 171 48.83 -52.00 -22.15
C SER A 171 49.61 -50.69 -21.90
N VAL A 172 50.49 -50.56 -20.92
CA VAL A 172 51.80 -51.24 -20.79
C VAL A 172 52.32 -51.04 -19.34
N HIS A 173 53.16 -51.98 -18.91
CA HIS A 173 54.18 -51.98 -17.83
C HIS A 173 53.80 -52.53 -16.45
#